data_AF-A0A4D8R8R0-F1
#
_entry.id   AF-A0A4D8R8R0-F1
#
_cell.length_a   1.000
_cell.length_b   1.000
_cell.length_c   1.000
_cell.angle_alpha   90.00
_cell.angle_beta   90.00
_cell.angle_gamma   90.00
#
_symmetry.space_group_name_H-M   'P 1'
#
loop_
_entity.id
_entity.type
_entity.pdbx_description
1 polymer ?
#
loop_
_entity_poly.entity_id
_entity_poly.type
_entity_poly.pdbx_seq_one_letter_code
_entity_poly.pdbx_strand_id
1 'polypeptide(L)'
;MLHGVTLRVSGARACFSRAEFKTERVSYDVITPSAARGIFDSVYWRPGLRWIIDRIHVLKPIRFQSLSRNEIGDRIPVASVRHAMRNGAFQALPRIAADNRQRRAATILVEVAGRGRLSHHRPPHPHR
;
A
#
# COMPACT_ATOMS: atom_id res chain seq x y z
N MET A 1 13.53 -24.44 19.11
CA MET A 1 12.62 -24.47 17.95
C MET A 1 12.06 -23.06 17.74
N LEU A 2 12.18 -22.48 16.55
CA LEU A 2 11.49 -21.22 16.25
C LEU A 2 10.00 -21.50 16.11
N HIS A 3 9.18 -20.84 16.94
CA HIS A 3 7.74 -21.01 16.89
C HIS A 3 7.21 -20.15 15.76
N GLY A 4 6.49 -20.78 14.83
CA GLY A 4 5.92 -20.07 13.71
C GLY A 4 4.69 -19.25 14.14
N VAL A 5 4.67 -17.95 13.91
CA VAL A 5 3.50 -17.09 14.19
C VAL A 5 2.52 -17.23 13.05
N THR A 6 1.23 -17.36 13.37
CA THR A 6 0.17 -17.42 12.36
C THR A 6 -0.83 -16.28 12.55
N LEU A 7 -1.01 -15.45 11.53
CA LEU A 7 -1.94 -14.31 11.57
C LEU A 7 -3.10 -14.54 10.60
N ARG A 8 -4.33 -14.32 11.07
CA ARG A 8 -5.51 -14.25 10.20
C ARG A 8 -5.83 -12.79 9.92
N VAL A 9 -5.80 -12.41 8.65
CA VAL A 9 -6.15 -11.06 8.19
C VAL A 9 -7.46 -11.15 7.43
N SER A 10 -8.41 -10.28 7.76
CA SER A 10 -9.67 -10.17 7.03
C SER A 10 -10.10 -8.72 6.87
N GLY A 11 -10.72 -8.40 5.74
CA GLY A 11 -11.26 -7.07 5.47
C GLY A 11 -12.38 -7.12 4.43
N ALA A 12 -13.24 -6.10 4.45
CA ALA A 12 -14.31 -5.96 3.47
C ALA A 12 -13.75 -5.71 2.06
N ARG A 13 -12.63 -4.98 1.96
CA ARG A 13 -11.98 -4.58 0.72
C ARG A 13 -10.46 -4.64 0.88
N ALA A 14 -9.74 -5.08 -0.14
CA ALA A 14 -8.28 -5.01 -0.19
C ALA A 14 -7.80 -4.61 -1.59
N CYS A 15 -6.69 -3.88 -1.68
CA CYS A 15 -6.08 -3.47 -2.94
C CYS A 15 -4.57 -3.69 -2.86
N PHE A 16 -4.08 -4.71 -3.55
CA PHE A 16 -2.65 -4.98 -3.70
C PHE A 16 -2.23 -4.54 -5.09
N SER A 17 -1.91 -3.25 -5.25
CA SER A 17 -1.72 -2.66 -6.58
C SER A 17 -0.61 -3.35 -7.39
N ARG A 18 -0.94 -3.74 -8.62
CA ARG A 18 0.01 -4.19 -9.63
C ARG A 18 0.78 -2.98 -10.16
N ALA A 19 2.11 -3.08 -10.22
CA ALA A 19 2.97 -1.97 -10.63
C ALA A 19 2.82 -1.61 -12.12
N GLU A 20 2.37 -2.56 -12.93
CA GLU A 20 2.14 -2.40 -14.38
C GLU A 20 1.07 -1.34 -14.70
N PHE A 21 0.06 -1.20 -13.83
CA PHE A 21 -1.04 -0.27 -14.04
C PHE A 21 -0.81 1.01 -13.21
N LYS A 22 -0.11 1.97 -13.82
CA LYS A 22 0.23 3.26 -13.18
C LYS A 22 -0.98 4.20 -13.04
N THR A 23 -1.91 4.12 -13.98
CA THR A 23 -3.08 5.02 -14.05
C THR A 23 -4.28 4.42 -13.32
N GLU A 24 -4.52 3.12 -13.51
CA GLU A 24 -5.64 2.38 -12.91
C GLU A 24 -5.15 1.47 -11.78
N ARG A 25 -5.85 1.44 -10.65
CA ARG A 25 -5.43 0.61 -9.52
C ARG A 25 -5.99 -0.80 -9.68
N VAL A 26 -5.26 -1.68 -10.35
CA VAL A 26 -5.65 -3.10 -10.43
C VAL A 26 -4.99 -3.87 -9.29
N SER A 27 -5.78 -4.57 -8.47
CA SER A 27 -5.24 -5.44 -7.41
C SER A 27 -4.71 -6.75 -7.98
N TYR A 28 -3.67 -7.30 -7.37
CA TYR A 28 -3.38 -8.74 -7.44
C TYR A 28 -4.54 -9.54 -6.85
N ASP A 29 -4.64 -10.79 -7.27
CA ASP A 29 -5.70 -11.73 -6.89
C ASP A 29 -5.57 -12.18 -5.43
N VAL A 30 -4.35 -12.13 -4.90
CA VAL A 30 -4.00 -12.51 -3.53
C VAL A 30 -3.07 -11.47 -2.90
N ILE A 31 -2.99 -11.48 -1.57
CA ILE A 31 -2.06 -10.64 -0.84
C ILE A 31 -0.61 -10.95 -1.25
N THR A 32 0.15 -9.91 -1.56
CA THR A 32 1.57 -10.06 -1.91
C THR A 32 2.41 -10.29 -0.65
N PRO A 33 3.54 -11.02 -0.74
CA PRO A 33 4.43 -11.21 0.41
C PRO A 33 4.93 -9.90 1.03
N SER A 34 5.12 -8.85 0.22
CA SER A 34 5.50 -7.52 0.71
C SER A 34 4.38 -6.86 1.52
N ALA A 35 3.13 -6.93 1.04
CA ALA A 35 1.98 -6.42 1.78
C ALA A 35 1.74 -7.20 3.07
N ALA A 36 1.86 -8.54 3.02
CA ALA A 36 1.77 -9.38 4.22
C ALA A 36 2.85 -8.98 5.25
N ARG A 37 4.09 -8.78 4.81
CA ARG A 37 5.17 -8.31 5.70
C ARG A 37 4.82 -6.98 6.35
N GLY A 38 4.32 -6.01 5.59
CA GLY A 38 3.91 -4.71 6.12
C GLY A 38 2.82 -4.82 7.19
N ILE A 39 1.88 -5.77 7.06
CA ILE A 39 0.88 -6.04 8.10
C ILE A 39 1.56 -6.55 9.38
N PHE A 40 2.51 -7.48 9.29
CA PHE A 40 3.25 -7.97 10.45
C PHE A 40 4.09 -6.88 11.11
N ASP A 41 4.80 -6.07 10.31
CA ASP A 41 5.57 -4.92 10.79
C ASP A 41 4.67 -3.93 11.55
N SER A 42 3.41 -3.78 11.11
CA SER A 42 2.43 -2.89 11.76
C SER A 42 1.90 -3.43 13.10
N VAL A 43 1.91 -4.76 13.30
CA VAL A 43 1.53 -5.37 14.59
C VAL A 43 2.71 -5.30 15.57
N TYR A 44 3.89 -5.70 15.12
CA TYR A 44 5.10 -5.65 15.93
C TYR A 44 6.36 -5.57 15.06
N TRP A 45 7.17 -4.57 15.33
CA TRP A 45 8.45 -4.37 14.69
C TRP A 45 9.50 -3.86 15.68
N ARG A 46 10.75 -4.27 15.46
CA ARG A 46 11.94 -3.73 16.15
C ARG A 46 13.15 -3.74 15.20
N PRO A 47 14.15 -2.87 15.42
CA PRO A 47 15.44 -2.98 14.73
C PRO A 47 16.05 -4.39 14.90
N GLY A 48 16.48 -4.99 13.79
CA GLY A 48 17.02 -6.37 13.79
C GLY A 48 15.96 -7.47 13.89
N LEU A 49 14.68 -7.18 13.65
CA LEU A 49 13.66 -8.18 13.37
C LEU A 49 13.26 -8.10 11.89
N ARG A 50 13.20 -9.23 11.21
CA ARG A 50 12.69 -9.32 9.85
C ARG A 50 11.68 -10.45 9.74
N TRP A 51 10.46 -10.10 9.34
CA TRP A 51 9.43 -11.08 9.03
C TRP A 51 9.67 -11.71 7.65
N ILE A 52 9.76 -13.04 7.63
CA ILE A 52 9.88 -13.85 6.41
C ILE A 52 8.57 -14.62 6.21
N ILE A 53 7.83 -14.25 5.17
CA ILE A 53 6.57 -14.89 4.83
C ILE A 53 6.86 -16.28 4.26
N ASP A 54 6.47 -17.34 4.98
CA ASP A 54 6.66 -18.71 4.50
C ASP A 54 5.50 -19.15 3.60
N ARG A 55 4.26 -18.96 4.07
CA ARG A 55 3.04 -19.38 3.35
C ARG A 55 1.91 -18.39 3.52
N ILE A 56 1.12 -18.25 2.46
CA ILE A 56 -0.11 -17.46 2.42
C ILE A 56 -1.24 -18.41 2.01
N HIS A 57 -2.22 -18.58 2.89
CA HIS A 57 -3.43 -19.33 2.60
C HIS A 57 -4.58 -18.38 2.31
N VAL A 58 -5.23 -18.56 1.16
CA VAL A 58 -6.44 -17.84 0.78
C VAL A 58 -7.64 -18.59 1.38
N LEU A 59 -8.43 -17.91 2.23
CA LEU A 59 -9.54 -18.53 2.96
C LEU A 59 -10.91 -18.24 2.33
N LYS A 60 -10.98 -17.30 1.37
CA LYS A 60 -12.21 -16.87 0.71
C LYS A 60 -12.01 -16.82 -0.80
N PRO A 61 -13.08 -17.05 -1.60
CA PRO A 61 -12.99 -16.97 -3.04
C PRO A 61 -12.60 -15.57 -3.49
N ILE A 62 -11.76 -15.51 -4.54
CA ILE A 62 -11.25 -14.25 -5.09
C ILE A 62 -12.37 -13.56 -5.84
N ARG A 63 -12.81 -12.39 -5.36
CA ARG A 63 -13.85 -11.57 -5.98
C ARG A 63 -13.35 -10.16 -6.17
N PHE A 64 -13.59 -9.61 -7.35
CA PHE A 64 -13.21 -8.24 -7.69
C PHE A 64 -14.43 -7.32 -7.70
N GLN A 65 -14.25 -6.09 -7.24
CA GLN A 65 -15.20 -5.00 -7.38
C GLN A 65 -14.49 -3.80 -7.99
N SER A 66 -15.08 -3.23 -9.03
CA SER A 66 -14.64 -1.97 -9.62
C SER A 66 -15.20 -0.81 -8.79
N LEU A 67 -14.32 -0.02 -8.20
CA LEU A 67 -14.65 1.23 -7.52
C LEU A 67 -14.06 2.39 -8.32
N SER A 68 -14.80 3.49 -8.42
CA SER A 68 -14.31 4.72 -9.04
C SER A 68 -14.12 5.78 -7.96
N ARG A 69 -12.89 6.28 -7.81
CA ARG A 69 -12.53 7.32 -6.83
C ARG A 69 -12.07 8.58 -7.57
N ASN A 70 -12.47 9.74 -7.08
CA ASN A 70 -11.91 11.01 -7.53
C ASN A 70 -10.64 11.30 -6.72
N GLU A 71 -9.46 11.14 -7.34
CA GLU A 71 -8.16 11.47 -6.75
C GLU A 71 -7.62 12.79 -7.34
N ILE A 72 -6.72 13.47 -6.62
CA ILE A 72 -6.04 14.69 -7.14
C ILE A 72 -4.89 14.23 -8.03
N GLY A 73 -4.89 14.67 -9.29
CA GLY A 73 -3.99 14.20 -10.35
C GLY A 73 -2.55 14.72 -10.23
N ASP A 74 -2.36 15.94 -9.74
CA ASP A 74 -1.05 16.59 -9.69
C ASP A 74 -0.76 17.30 -8.37
N ARG A 75 0.54 17.37 -8.07
CA ARG A 75 1.08 18.20 -6.99
C ARG A 75 1.67 19.47 -7.60
N ILE A 76 1.40 20.63 -6.97
CA ILE A 76 2.00 21.90 -7.39
C ILE A 76 3.53 21.79 -7.32
N PRO A 77 4.27 22.13 -8.39
CA PRO A 77 5.73 22.10 -8.39
C PRO A 77 6.32 23.02 -7.31
N VAL A 78 7.35 22.52 -6.62
CA VAL A 78 8.02 23.25 -5.51
C VAL A 78 8.62 24.58 -6.00
N ALA A 79 9.08 24.64 -7.24
CA ALA A 79 9.63 25.86 -7.84
C ALA A 79 8.59 26.98 -7.94
N SER A 80 7.36 26.64 -8.35
CA SER A 80 6.24 27.59 -8.46
C SER A 80 5.83 28.11 -7.08
N VAL A 81 5.81 27.24 -6.07
CA VAL A 81 5.55 27.64 -4.67
C VAL A 81 6.64 28.59 -4.16
N ARG A 82 7.92 28.27 -4.40
CA ARG A 82 9.06 29.14 -4.00
C ARG A 82 9.07 30.49 -4.71
N HIS A 83 8.59 30.54 -5.95
CA HIS A 83 8.46 31.81 -6.68
C HIS A 83 7.33 32.67 -6.08
N ALA A 84 6.17 32.08 -5.82
CA ALA A 84 5.04 32.76 -5.20
C ALA A 84 5.35 33.27 -3.78
N MET A 85 6.09 32.49 -2.97
CA MET A 85 6.53 32.91 -1.64
C MET A 85 7.50 34.10 -1.67
N ARG A 86 8.36 34.19 -2.68
CA ARG A 86 9.34 35.29 -2.83
C ARG A 86 8.71 36.57 -3.37
N ASN A 87 7.77 36.44 -4.31
CA ASN A 87 7.21 37.57 -5.05
C ASN A 87 5.83 38.01 -4.54
N GLY A 88 5.32 37.40 -3.45
CA GLY A 88 3.97 37.65 -2.94
C GLY A 88 2.84 37.22 -3.88
N ALA A 89 3.16 36.59 -5.00
CA ALA A 89 2.25 36.26 -6.09
C ALA A 89 1.50 34.94 -5.85
N PHE A 90 0.87 34.78 -4.67
CA PHE A 90 0.09 33.58 -4.31
C PHE A 90 -1.12 33.36 -5.23
N GLN A 91 -1.59 34.41 -5.90
CA GLN A 91 -2.70 34.36 -6.87
C GLN A 91 -2.31 33.67 -8.18
N ALA A 92 -1.00 33.60 -8.49
CA ALA A 92 -0.48 32.90 -9.67
C ALA A 92 -0.28 31.40 -9.44
N LEU A 93 -0.44 30.92 -8.21
CA LEU A 93 -0.49 29.48 -7.95
C LEU A 93 -1.81 28.93 -8.50
N PRO A 94 -1.82 27.78 -9.19
CA PRO A 94 -3.05 27.15 -9.62
C PRO A 94 -3.93 26.90 -8.39
N ARG A 95 -5.01 27.68 -8.28
CA ARG A 95 -5.81 27.83 -7.06
C ARG A 95 -6.84 26.71 -6.88
N ILE A 96 -6.91 25.78 -7.84
CA ILE A 96 -8.08 24.92 -8.03
C ILE A 96 -7.64 23.46 -8.14
N ALA A 97 -7.70 22.76 -7.02
CA ALA A 97 -7.68 21.29 -6.97
C ALA A 97 -8.91 20.64 -7.67
N ALA A 98 -9.86 21.44 -8.17
CA ALA A 98 -11.07 20.97 -8.83
C ALA A 98 -10.86 20.58 -10.30
N ASP A 99 -9.90 21.19 -11.03
CA ASP A 99 -9.67 20.94 -12.46
C ASP A 99 -8.79 19.73 -12.74
N ASN A 100 -8.13 19.20 -11.71
CA ASN A 100 -7.24 18.04 -11.84
C ASN A 100 -7.74 16.86 -11.00
N ARG A 101 -9.05 16.64 -11.03
CA ARG A 101 -9.68 15.45 -10.43
C ARG A 101 -9.58 14.30 -11.40
N GLN A 102 -8.62 13.42 -11.18
CA GLN A 102 -8.48 12.21 -11.93
C GLN A 102 -9.40 11.15 -11.34
N ARG A 103 -10.39 10.72 -12.11
CA ARG A 103 -11.29 9.63 -11.74
C ARG A 103 -10.55 8.31 -11.98
N ARG A 104 -10.05 7.68 -10.90
CA ARG A 104 -9.30 6.44 -10.98
C ARG A 104 -10.21 5.25 -10.68
N ALA A 105 -10.28 4.33 -11.63
CA ALA A 105 -10.86 3.02 -11.40
C ALA A 105 -9.89 2.18 -10.56
N ALA A 106 -10.41 1.53 -9.53
CA ALA A 106 -9.71 0.59 -8.70
C ALA A 106 -10.45 -0.75 -8.72
N THR A 107 -9.78 -1.79 -9.21
CA THR A 107 -10.27 -3.17 -9.14
C THR A 107 -9.74 -3.77 -7.85
N ILE A 108 -10.59 -3.83 -6.83
CA ILE A 108 -10.22 -4.24 -5.48
C ILE A 108 -10.80 -5.61 -5.16
N LEU A 109 -10.10 -6.36 -4.31
CA LEU A 109 -10.60 -7.61 -3.77
C LEU A 109 -11.69 -7.34 -2.73
N VAL A 110 -12.79 -8.08 -2.80
CA VAL A 110 -13.91 -8.01 -1.85
C VAL A 110 -13.96 -9.27 -1.01
N GLU A 111 -14.20 -9.09 0.29
CA GLU A 111 -14.23 -10.17 1.28
C GLU A 111 -12.94 -11.01 1.31
N VAL A 112 -11.81 -10.35 1.58
CA VAL A 112 -10.54 -11.06 1.71
C VAL A 112 -10.45 -11.64 3.10
N ALA A 113 -10.13 -12.93 3.18
CA ALA A 113 -9.61 -13.54 4.40
C ALA A 113 -8.39 -14.39 4.02
N GLY A 114 -7.29 -14.17 4.72
CA GLY A 114 -6.04 -14.90 4.52
C GLY A 114 -5.43 -15.35 5.84
N ARG A 115 -4.72 -16.48 5.83
CA ARG A 115 -3.96 -16.99 6.96
C ARG A 115 -2.50 -17.12 6.54
N GLY A 116 -1.60 -16.38 7.19
CA GLY A 116 -0.16 -16.51 6.95
C GLY A 116 0.52 -17.23 8.12
N ARG A 117 1.39 -18.21 7.85
CA ARG A 117 2.28 -18.85 8.85
C ARG A 117 3.72 -18.39 8.58
N LEU A 118 4.47 -18.04 9.62
CA LEU A 118 5.80 -17.43 9.50
C LEU A 118 6.79 -17.86 10.56
N SER A 119 8.06 -17.93 10.16
CA SER A 119 9.22 -18.12 11.04
C SER A 119 9.98 -16.79 11.24
N HIS A 120 10.40 -16.50 12.48
CA HIS A 120 11.06 -15.22 12.81
C HIS A 120 12.59 -15.27 12.61
N HIS A 121 13.15 -14.78 11.51
CA HIS A 121 14.61 -14.78 11.37
C HIS A 121 15.23 -13.52 12.00
N ARG A 122 16.09 -13.70 13.01
CA ARG A 122 16.99 -12.62 13.45
C ARG A 122 18.13 -12.55 12.42
N PRO A 123 18.32 -11.46 11.67
CA PRO A 123 19.50 -11.32 10.84
C PRO A 123 20.75 -11.34 11.75
N PRO A 124 21.87 -11.92 11.29
CA PRO A 124 23.12 -11.85 12.05
C PRO A 124 23.48 -10.38 12.27
N HIS A 125 23.87 -10.03 13.50
CA HIS A 125 24.44 -8.72 13.78
C HIS A 125 25.66 -8.54 12.88
N PRO A 126 25.78 -7.42 12.13
CA PRO A 126 27.06 -7.10 11.51
C PRO A 126 28.05 -6.86 12.65
N HIS A 127 28.99 -7.78 12.82
CA HIS A 127 30.17 -7.53 13.63
C HIS A 127 31.07 -6.57 12.85
N ARG A 128 31.34 -5.42 13.49
CA ARG A 128 32.30 -4.36 13.14
C ARG A 128 31.87 -3.38 12.06
#